data_AF-A0A363RF74-F1
#
_entry.id   AF-A0A363RF74-F1
#
_cell.length_a   1.000
_cell.length_b   1.000
_cell.length_c   1.000
_cell.angle_alpha   90.00
_cell.angle_beta   90.00
_cell.angle_gamma   90.00
#
_symmetry.space_group_name_H-M   'P 1'
#
loop_
_entity.id
_entity.type
_entity.pdbx_description
1 polymer ?
#
loop_
_entity_poly.entity_id
_entity_poly.type
_entity_poly.pdbx_seq_one_letter_code
_entity_poly.pdbx_strand_id
1 'polypeptide(L)'
;MNYLELEEKISSQGPRGYYLLKSFLIKLLQEEAKSKSQEIIHNAGSDVAAYDAVAPNGFGDISGHVSIEIARVISLARILTETKKISPFDTGKDSSFLLISLTNIDSNARLMLKLNFRQSSRCHFWGPNEIQSLIDRHTETASKLAENLFLNRFKVTIESNVEDWRQQRDEVVNAVRDEYKSGRFSIFLGAGVSSSAGLPDWDTLLNSLFVSMLTDDEANSKSTDSEHISSIVKRLRQIDGPSSLTLARYIRKGITTDSSVEQEKFINAVTKQLYGLRNKKYSLSSSLIKSIINLCTPSRTGAKVKCVLTYNFDDLLEREASAHGISFKPIFEELDLPNAEELPIYHVHGFLPEDRSIYTNIQKATLVFSEEGYHKIYQDAYHWSNLVQLNNLKESSCLMIGLSLTDPNLRRLLEISAKSIDKSKHFAFIKRITFDKFSNEDGKPVVRAPNQTVKRFLERHHKLNEEIMRELGVNIIWYEEYDEITTILQKIGK
;
A
#
# COMPACT_ATOMS: atom_id res chain seq x y z
N MET A 1 4.57 32.27 -17.29
CA MET A 1 4.07 30.88 -17.29
C MET A 1 2.66 30.90 -16.71
N ASN A 2 1.67 30.30 -17.37
CA ASN A 2 0.29 30.25 -16.87
C ASN A 2 0.11 29.00 -15.97
N TYR A 3 -0.40 29.21 -14.75
CA TYR A 3 -0.64 28.15 -13.78
C TYR A 3 -1.72 27.15 -14.25
N LEU A 4 -2.80 27.62 -14.85
CA LEU A 4 -3.89 26.74 -15.30
C LEU A 4 -3.42 25.82 -16.43
N GLU A 5 -2.61 26.32 -17.36
CA GLU A 5 -2.00 25.49 -18.41
C GLU A 5 -1.03 24.46 -17.82
N LEU A 6 -0.28 24.84 -16.78
CA LEU A 6 0.61 23.93 -16.06
C LEU A 6 -0.17 22.83 -15.33
N GLU A 7 -1.26 23.21 -14.65
CA GLU A 7 -2.14 22.30 -13.93
C GLU A 7 -2.82 21.31 -14.89
N GLU A 8 -3.35 21.79 -16.02
CA GLU A 8 -3.99 20.95 -17.05
C GLU A 8 -2.99 19.96 -17.66
N LYS A 9 -1.78 20.42 -17.97
CA LYS A 9 -0.71 19.56 -18.49
C LYS A 9 -0.34 18.45 -17.50
N ILE A 10 -0.26 18.78 -16.21
CA ILE A 10 0.22 17.85 -15.18
C ILE A 10 -0.91 16.91 -14.70
N SER A 11 -2.16 17.38 -14.63
CA SER A 11 -3.32 16.58 -14.21
C SER A 11 -3.59 15.38 -15.14
N SER A 12 -3.18 15.49 -16.41
CA SER A 12 -3.18 14.38 -17.37
C SER A 12 -2.34 13.16 -16.94
N GLN A 13 -1.40 13.33 -16.00
CA GLN A 13 -0.53 12.26 -15.48
C GLN A 13 -1.15 11.47 -14.30
N GLY A 14 -2.45 11.64 -14.03
CA GLY A 14 -3.15 10.89 -12.99
C GLY A 14 -2.74 11.31 -11.56
N PRO A 15 -2.75 10.39 -10.58
CA PRO A 15 -2.39 10.71 -9.18
C PRO A 15 -1.00 11.34 -9.04
N ARG A 16 -0.06 10.96 -9.91
CA ARG A 16 1.31 11.50 -9.93
C ARG A 16 1.35 12.99 -10.19
N GLY A 17 0.44 13.49 -11.04
CA GLY A 17 0.38 14.90 -11.39
C GLY A 17 0.18 15.79 -10.18
N TYR A 18 -0.72 15.39 -9.27
CA TYR A 18 -0.97 16.12 -8.03
C TYR A 18 0.30 16.30 -7.19
N TYR A 19 1.05 15.23 -6.97
CA TYR A 19 2.27 15.30 -6.16
C TYR A 19 3.39 16.09 -6.84
N LEU A 20 3.48 16.08 -8.18
CA LEU A 20 4.40 16.93 -8.93
C LEU A 20 4.06 18.41 -8.74
N LEU A 21 2.79 18.78 -8.86
CA LEU A 21 2.34 20.15 -8.71
C LEU A 21 2.44 20.63 -7.25
N LYS A 22 2.17 19.75 -6.28
CA LYS A 22 2.41 20.01 -4.85
C LYS A 22 3.89 20.29 -4.56
N SER A 23 4.80 19.48 -5.10
CA SER A 23 6.25 19.67 -4.94
C SER A 23 6.75 20.97 -5.58
N PHE A 24 6.22 21.29 -6.76
CA PHE A 24 6.46 22.56 -7.43
C PHE A 24 6.04 23.75 -6.56
N LEU A 25 4.83 23.70 -6.00
CA LEU A 25 4.31 24.75 -5.14
C LEU A 25 5.13 24.90 -3.85
N ILE A 26 5.48 23.79 -3.18
CA ILE A 26 6.35 23.82 -1.99
C ILE A 26 7.69 24.51 -2.28
N LYS A 27 8.35 24.21 -3.41
CA LYS A 27 9.61 24.88 -3.77
C LYS A 27 9.41 26.37 -4.06
N LEU A 28 8.32 26.77 -4.69
CA LEU A 28 8.00 28.19 -4.87
C LEU A 28 7.71 28.92 -3.56
N LEU A 29 6.97 28.29 -2.65
CA LEU A 29 6.72 28.83 -1.31
C LEU A 29 8.04 29.02 -0.54
N GLN A 30 8.96 28.05 -0.63
CA GLN A 30 10.29 28.16 -0.03
C GLN A 30 11.09 29.34 -0.61
N GLU A 31 10.98 29.61 -1.91
CA GLU A 31 11.66 30.75 -2.54
C GLU A 31 11.07 32.09 -2.08
N GLU A 32 9.75 32.18 -1.99
CA GLU A 32 9.06 33.35 -1.44
C GLU A 32 9.41 33.60 0.03
N ALA A 33 9.51 32.55 0.83
CA ALA A 33 9.94 32.69 2.22
C ALA A 33 11.37 33.23 2.30
N LYS A 34 12.29 32.69 1.49
CA LYS A 34 13.69 33.16 1.44
C LYS A 34 13.80 34.63 1.03
N SER A 35 13.03 35.09 0.04
CA SER A 35 13.05 36.49 -0.41
C SER A 35 12.65 37.47 0.70
N LYS A 36 11.84 37.00 1.67
CA LYS A 36 11.41 37.75 2.87
C LYS A 36 12.18 37.39 4.15
N SER A 37 13.30 36.66 4.06
CA SER A 37 14.07 36.17 5.22
C SER A 37 13.24 35.33 6.22
N GLN A 38 12.25 34.61 5.70
CA GLN A 38 11.42 33.65 6.40
C GLN A 38 11.85 32.22 6.02
N GLU A 39 11.39 31.24 6.78
CA GLU A 39 11.69 29.82 6.55
C GLU A 39 10.41 29.00 6.43
N ILE A 40 10.41 28.04 5.51
CA ILE A 40 9.39 27.00 5.41
C ILE A 40 10.05 25.64 5.59
N ILE A 41 9.57 24.93 6.60
CA ILE A 41 9.91 23.54 6.89
C ILE A 41 8.85 22.67 6.21
N HIS A 42 9.27 21.89 5.23
CA HIS A 42 8.39 20.95 4.52
C HIS A 42 8.41 19.59 5.23
N ASN A 43 7.24 19.05 5.55
CA ASN A 43 7.10 17.71 6.13
C ASN A 43 7.17 16.65 5.02
N ALA A 44 8.28 16.63 4.28
CA ALA A 44 8.46 15.73 3.16
C ALA A 44 8.51 14.28 3.66
N GLY A 45 7.67 13.41 3.08
CA GLY A 45 7.73 11.99 3.38
C GLY A 45 6.66 11.48 4.34
N SER A 46 5.82 12.34 4.91
CA SER A 46 4.77 11.91 5.84
C SER A 46 3.39 12.42 5.40
N ASP A 47 2.63 11.59 4.69
CA ASP A 47 1.17 11.83 4.50
C ASP A 47 0.41 11.70 5.83
N VAL A 48 1.09 11.25 6.90
CA VAL A 48 0.58 11.16 8.26
C VAL A 48 0.73 12.49 9.00
N ALA A 49 1.58 13.40 8.52
CA ALA A 49 1.72 14.73 9.10
C ALA A 49 0.40 15.51 9.01
N ALA A 50 0.12 16.28 10.05
CA ALA A 50 -1.09 17.10 10.13
C ALA A 50 -1.18 18.09 8.96
N TYR A 51 -0.04 18.67 8.58
CA TYR A 51 0.10 19.69 7.56
C TYR A 51 1.31 19.40 6.64
N ASP A 52 1.22 19.84 5.39
CA ASP A 52 2.26 19.63 4.38
C ASP A 52 3.55 20.41 4.69
N ALA A 53 3.41 21.62 5.20
CA ALA A 53 4.55 22.46 5.58
C ALA A 53 4.21 23.39 6.74
N VAL A 54 5.24 23.93 7.36
CA VAL A 54 5.15 24.85 8.50
C VAL A 54 6.14 26.00 8.31
N ALA A 55 5.69 27.23 8.52
CA ALA A 55 6.52 28.42 8.58
C ALA A 55 6.56 28.95 10.03
N PRO A 56 7.59 28.63 10.82
CA PRO A 56 7.56 28.87 12.26
C PRO A 56 7.55 30.36 12.66
N ASN A 57 8.08 31.24 11.80
CA ASN A 57 8.29 32.66 12.07
C ASN A 57 7.43 33.60 11.19
N GLY A 58 6.42 33.07 10.50
CA GLY A 58 5.59 33.82 9.56
C GLY A 58 5.85 33.42 8.11
N PHE A 59 4.89 33.75 7.24
CA PHE A 59 4.99 33.52 5.81
C PHE A 59 4.31 34.63 5.01
N GLY A 60 5.05 35.27 4.11
CA GLY A 60 4.56 36.43 3.38
C GLY A 60 4.27 37.57 4.36
N ASP A 61 3.02 38.03 4.35
CA ASP A 61 2.52 39.08 5.25
C ASP A 61 1.79 38.49 6.47
N ILE A 62 1.77 37.16 6.59
CA ILE A 62 1.16 36.45 7.72
C ILE A 62 2.19 36.35 8.84
N SER A 63 1.88 36.95 9.99
CA SER A 63 2.71 36.89 11.18
C SER A 63 2.47 35.63 12.01
N GLY A 64 3.46 35.27 12.81
CA GLY A 64 3.37 34.14 13.73
C GLY A 64 3.55 32.79 13.05
N HIS A 65 3.30 31.71 13.79
CA HIS A 65 3.51 30.35 13.29
C HIS A 65 2.47 29.99 12.24
N VAL A 66 2.85 29.68 11.00
CA VAL A 66 1.91 29.35 9.91
C VAL A 66 1.96 27.87 9.56
N SER A 67 0.86 27.16 9.76
CA SER A 67 0.67 25.80 9.23
C SER A 67 0.11 25.86 7.81
N ILE A 68 0.70 25.12 6.87
CA ILE A 68 0.39 25.19 5.43
C ILE A 68 -0.08 23.82 4.94
N GLU A 69 -1.26 23.78 4.32
CA GLU A 69 -1.83 22.57 3.72
C GLU A 69 -2.18 22.84 2.25
N ILE A 70 -1.78 21.93 1.35
CA ILE A 70 -2.02 22.00 -0.09
C ILE A 70 -3.04 20.93 -0.49
N ALA A 71 -4.24 21.38 -0.83
CA ALA A 71 -5.37 20.54 -1.20
C ALA A 71 -5.60 20.58 -2.71
N ARG A 72 -5.91 19.42 -3.34
CA ARG A 72 -6.32 19.42 -4.75
C ARG A 72 -7.61 20.21 -4.95
N VAL A 73 -8.61 19.88 -4.14
CA VAL A 73 -9.91 20.56 -4.09
C VAL A 73 -10.25 20.88 -2.65
N ILE A 74 -10.71 22.09 -2.39
CA ILE A 74 -11.25 22.48 -1.09
C ILE A 74 -12.77 22.29 -1.10
N SER A 75 -13.26 21.32 -0.32
CA SER A 75 -14.69 21.12 -0.07
C SER A 75 -15.13 21.78 1.24
N LEU A 76 -16.43 22.05 1.37
CA LEU A 76 -17.04 22.57 2.61
C LEU A 76 -16.75 21.67 3.82
N ALA A 77 -16.82 20.34 3.65
CA ALA A 77 -16.54 19.40 4.72
C ALA A 77 -15.08 19.49 5.19
N ARG A 78 -14.13 19.64 4.25
CA ARG A 78 -12.71 19.80 4.60
C ARG A 78 -12.47 21.10 5.33
N ILE A 79 -13.04 22.20 4.86
CA ILE A 79 -13.00 23.50 5.54
C ILE A 79 -13.46 23.36 7.00
N LEU A 80 -14.63 22.74 7.24
CA LEU A 80 -15.18 22.53 8.57
C LEU A 80 -14.36 21.57 9.44
N THR A 81 -13.60 20.67 8.83
CA THR A 81 -12.72 19.75 9.55
C THR A 81 -11.45 20.45 9.98
N GLU A 82 -10.82 21.21 9.08
CA GLU A 82 -9.62 21.98 9.39
C GLU A 82 -9.91 23.11 10.39
N THR A 83 -11.09 23.74 10.35
CA THR A 83 -11.47 24.72 11.38
C THR A 83 -11.56 24.13 12.77
N LYS A 84 -12.12 22.91 12.88
CA LYS A 84 -12.24 22.22 14.16
C LYS A 84 -10.89 21.86 14.75
N LYS A 85 -9.85 21.61 13.92
CA LYS A 85 -8.48 21.39 14.42
C LYS A 85 -7.88 22.65 15.05
N ILE A 86 -8.24 23.82 14.51
CA ILE A 86 -7.79 25.13 15.00
C ILE A 86 -8.56 25.54 16.29
N SER A 87 -9.77 25.02 16.49
CA SER A 87 -10.75 25.57 17.43
C SER A 87 -10.60 25.27 18.94
N PRO A 88 -9.82 24.28 19.46
CA PRO A 88 -9.70 24.10 20.91
C PRO A 88 -8.29 24.00 21.51
N PHE A 89 -7.19 24.02 20.74
CA PHE A 89 -5.85 23.67 21.29
C PHE A 89 -4.75 24.72 21.22
N ASP A 90 -4.98 25.95 20.75
CA ASP A 90 -3.90 26.96 20.78
C ASP A 90 -3.96 27.87 22.01
N THR A 91 -3.42 27.33 23.10
CA THR A 91 -3.00 28.10 24.27
C THR A 91 -1.80 28.98 23.91
N GLY A 92 -2.05 30.21 23.45
CA GLY A 92 -1.14 31.34 23.68
C GLY A 92 -0.08 31.69 22.62
N LYS A 93 -0.02 31.06 21.44
CA LYS A 93 0.82 31.54 20.32
C LYS A 93 -0.04 32.19 19.23
N ASP A 94 0.52 33.17 18.52
CA ASP A 94 -0.06 33.65 17.25
C ASP A 94 0.16 32.56 16.19
N SER A 95 -0.69 31.53 16.18
CA SER A 95 -0.70 30.53 15.10
C SER A 95 -1.72 30.89 14.03
N SER A 96 -1.32 30.77 12.78
CA SER A 96 -2.11 30.98 11.58
C SER A 96 -2.12 29.73 10.71
N PHE A 97 -3.13 29.57 9.87
CA PHE A 97 -3.31 28.45 8.97
C PHE A 97 -3.50 28.95 7.54
N LEU A 98 -2.74 28.40 6.60
CA LEU A 98 -2.83 28.68 5.17
C LEU A 98 -3.26 27.43 4.42
N LEU A 99 -4.46 27.48 3.84
CA LEU A 99 -4.98 26.41 2.99
C LEU A 99 -4.89 26.83 1.52
N ILE A 100 -4.15 26.06 0.73
CA ILE A 100 -3.92 26.33 -0.69
C ILE A 100 -4.70 25.33 -1.54
N SER A 101 -5.61 25.82 -2.38
CA SER A 101 -6.37 25.04 -3.35
C SER A 101 -5.66 25.03 -4.69
N LEU A 102 -5.45 23.85 -5.26
CA LEU A 102 -4.90 23.74 -6.61
C LEU A 102 -5.94 24.06 -7.70
N THR A 103 -7.22 23.78 -7.43
CA THR A 103 -8.33 24.15 -8.30
C THR A 103 -9.09 25.38 -7.79
N ASN A 104 -9.95 25.95 -8.63
CA ASN A 104 -10.86 27.02 -8.19
C ASN A 104 -11.72 26.56 -7.01
N ILE A 105 -11.86 27.46 -6.04
CA ILE A 105 -12.71 27.27 -4.87
C ILE A 105 -14.13 27.70 -5.25
N ASP A 106 -15.11 26.84 -5.02
CA ASP A 106 -16.53 27.14 -5.25
C ASP A 106 -16.93 28.45 -4.54
N SER A 107 -17.68 29.29 -5.25
CA SER A 107 -18.35 30.49 -4.74
C SER A 107 -19.08 30.28 -3.41
N ASN A 108 -19.79 29.15 -3.24
CA ASN A 108 -20.49 28.81 -2.00
C ASN A 108 -19.51 28.50 -0.87
N ALA A 109 -18.42 27.77 -1.17
CA ALA A 109 -17.35 27.53 -0.23
C ALA A 109 -16.70 28.84 0.21
N ARG A 110 -16.42 29.77 -0.73
CA ARG A 110 -15.90 31.11 -0.41
C ARG A 110 -16.86 31.92 0.47
N LEU A 111 -18.16 31.85 0.23
CA LEU A 111 -19.15 32.54 1.06
C LEU A 111 -19.21 31.96 2.47
N MET A 112 -19.26 30.63 2.60
CA MET A 112 -19.25 29.94 3.89
C MET A 112 -17.94 30.12 4.66
N LEU A 113 -16.80 30.18 3.96
CA LEU A 113 -15.52 30.60 4.51
C LEU A 113 -15.64 31.99 5.12
N LYS A 114 -16.16 32.97 4.37
CA LYS A 114 -16.37 34.32 4.92
C LYS A 114 -17.34 34.35 6.10
N LEU A 115 -18.37 33.52 6.11
CA LEU A 115 -19.38 33.49 7.19
C LEU A 115 -18.85 32.81 8.47
N ASN A 116 -18.20 31.66 8.35
CA ASN A 116 -17.69 30.90 9.48
C ASN A 116 -16.37 31.44 10.03
N PHE A 117 -15.58 32.17 9.23
CA PHE A 117 -14.26 32.69 9.62
C PHE A 117 -14.25 34.21 9.80
N ARG A 118 -15.41 34.86 9.87
CA ARG A 118 -15.55 36.30 10.18
C ARG A 118 -14.80 36.72 11.46
N GLN A 119 -14.45 35.79 12.34
CA GLN A 119 -13.77 36.01 13.62
C GLN A 119 -12.32 35.50 13.71
N SER A 120 -11.79 34.75 12.74
CA SER A 120 -10.40 34.23 12.81
C SER A 120 -9.50 34.93 11.80
N SER A 121 -8.87 36.03 12.21
CA SER A 121 -7.78 36.72 11.48
C SER A 121 -6.56 35.81 11.17
N ARG A 122 -6.60 34.56 11.63
CA ARG A 122 -5.53 33.56 11.59
C ARG A 122 -5.71 32.50 10.50
N CYS A 123 -6.74 32.57 9.64
CA CYS A 123 -6.93 31.60 8.55
C CYS A 123 -6.93 32.25 7.17
N HIS A 124 -6.05 31.75 6.30
CA HIS A 124 -5.78 32.29 4.97
C HIS A 124 -6.05 31.22 3.90
N PHE A 125 -6.60 31.66 2.76
CA PHE A 125 -6.96 30.77 1.67
C PHE A 125 -6.35 31.28 0.37
N TRP A 126 -5.62 30.41 -0.31
CA TRP A 126 -5.08 30.69 -1.64
C TRP A 126 -5.74 29.77 -2.66
N GLY A 127 -6.02 30.31 -3.85
CA GLY A 127 -6.45 29.56 -5.02
C GLY A 127 -5.55 29.85 -6.23
N PRO A 128 -6.03 29.51 -7.45
CA PRO A 128 -5.23 29.66 -8.67
C PRO A 128 -4.70 31.08 -8.91
N ASN A 129 -5.42 32.13 -8.50
CA ASN A 129 -5.00 33.52 -8.68
C ASN A 129 -3.80 33.88 -7.80
N GLU A 130 -3.84 33.50 -6.52
CA GLU A 130 -2.74 33.73 -5.59
C GLU A 130 -1.50 32.90 -6.00
N ILE A 131 -1.70 31.68 -6.50
CA ILE A 131 -0.62 30.84 -7.05
C ILE A 131 -0.02 31.49 -8.30
N GLN A 132 -0.86 32.04 -9.20
CA GLN A 132 -0.37 32.76 -10.38
C GLN A 132 0.47 33.98 -9.98
N SER A 133 0.00 34.77 -9.01
CA SER A 133 0.76 35.92 -8.49
C SER A 133 2.11 35.50 -7.88
N LEU A 134 2.17 34.34 -7.22
CA LEU A 134 3.42 33.76 -6.73
C LEU A 134 4.38 33.39 -7.87
N ILE A 135 3.86 32.76 -8.93
CA ILE A 135 4.63 32.41 -10.14
C ILE A 135 5.19 33.67 -10.82
N ASP A 136 4.36 34.71 -10.96
CA ASP A 136 4.76 35.94 -11.62
C ASP A 136 5.89 36.65 -10.87
N ARG A 137 5.83 36.67 -9.53
CA ARG A 137 6.90 37.22 -8.67
C ARG A 137 8.22 36.44 -8.76
N HIS A 138 8.15 35.14 -9.02
CA HIS A 138 9.31 34.23 -9.09
C HIS A 138 9.47 33.60 -10.47
N THR A 139 9.30 34.38 -11.55
CA THR A 139 9.17 33.87 -12.92
C THR A 139 10.36 32.99 -13.37
N GLU A 140 11.59 33.37 -13.04
CA GLU A 140 12.79 32.61 -13.41
C GLU A 140 12.84 31.25 -12.69
N THR A 141 12.62 31.26 -11.36
CA THR A 141 12.58 30.04 -10.54
C THR A 141 11.43 29.13 -10.98
N ALA A 142 10.25 29.70 -11.24
CA ALA A 142 9.08 28.95 -11.68
C ALA A 142 9.32 28.24 -13.02
N SER A 143 9.94 28.93 -14.00
CA SER A 143 10.30 28.34 -15.30
C SER A 143 11.28 27.17 -15.14
N LYS A 144 12.36 27.36 -14.37
CA LYS A 144 13.33 26.29 -14.07
C LYS A 144 12.68 25.10 -13.35
N LEU A 145 11.74 25.38 -12.44
CA LEU A 145 11.03 24.33 -11.71
C LEU A 145 10.08 23.52 -12.62
N ALA A 146 9.40 24.19 -13.55
CA ALA A 146 8.46 23.57 -14.48
C ALA A 146 9.14 22.72 -15.56
N GLU A 147 10.35 23.09 -16.00
CA GLU A 147 11.14 22.28 -16.95
C GLU A 147 11.59 20.93 -16.36
N ASN A 148 11.78 20.86 -15.03
CA ASN A 148 12.38 19.72 -14.34
C ASN A 148 11.53 19.20 -13.17
N LEU A 149 10.20 19.19 -13.29
CA LEU A 149 9.26 18.83 -12.21
C LEU A 149 9.61 17.51 -11.51
N PHE A 150 9.97 16.48 -12.28
CA PHE A 150 10.35 15.16 -11.74
C PHE A 150 11.62 15.24 -10.88
N LEU A 151 12.68 15.87 -11.39
CA LEU A 151 13.93 16.04 -10.66
C LEU A 151 13.73 16.91 -9.41
N ASN A 152 12.83 17.90 -9.47
CA ASN A 152 12.54 18.76 -8.33
C ASN A 152 11.82 18.00 -7.23
N ARG A 153 10.84 17.16 -7.57
CA ARG A 153 10.23 16.26 -6.60
C ARG A 153 11.26 15.35 -5.95
N PHE A 154 12.13 14.74 -6.76
CA PHE A 154 13.22 13.90 -6.25
C PHE A 154 14.15 14.66 -5.29
N LYS A 155 14.49 15.91 -5.60
CA LYS A 155 15.29 16.78 -4.71
C LYS A 155 14.57 17.10 -3.42
N VAL A 156 13.29 17.52 -3.46
CA VAL A 156 12.48 17.82 -2.26
C VAL A 156 12.50 16.65 -1.28
N THR A 157 12.37 15.43 -1.78
CA THR A 157 12.28 14.22 -0.95
C THR A 157 13.64 13.81 -0.37
N ILE A 158 14.72 13.96 -1.14
CA ILE A 158 16.06 13.61 -0.65
C ILE A 158 16.58 14.66 0.33
N GLU A 159 16.28 15.93 0.08
CA GLU A 159 16.70 17.09 0.89
C GLU A 159 15.96 17.19 2.23
N SER A 160 14.87 16.46 2.44
CA SER A 160 14.20 16.42 3.74
C SER A 160 15.13 15.84 4.82
N ASN A 161 15.15 16.49 5.99
CA ASN A 161 16.02 16.15 7.10
C ASN A 161 16.00 14.65 7.39
N VAL A 162 17.17 14.12 7.76
CA VAL A 162 17.37 12.72 8.12
C VAL A 162 16.74 12.47 9.48
N GLU A 163 15.42 12.31 9.51
CA GLU A 163 14.70 11.78 10.67
C GLU A 163 15.01 10.28 10.81
N ASP A 164 15.02 9.79 12.05
CA ASP A 164 15.09 8.36 12.31
C ASP A 164 13.85 7.69 11.71
N TRP A 165 14.05 6.82 10.72
CA TRP A 165 12.95 6.10 10.07
C TRP A 165 12.11 5.29 11.07
N ARG A 166 12.66 4.92 12.23
CA ARG A 166 11.88 4.25 13.29
C ARG A 166 10.90 5.19 13.97
N GLN A 167 11.28 6.46 14.16
CA GLN A 167 10.36 7.48 14.67
C GLN A 167 9.24 7.73 13.66
N GLN A 168 9.58 7.89 12.38
CA GLN A 168 8.59 8.04 11.31
C GLN A 168 7.66 6.81 11.23
N ARG A 169 8.21 5.61 11.39
CA ARG A 169 7.41 4.39 11.48
C ARG A 169 6.41 4.45 12.64
N ASP A 170 6.82 4.89 13.83
CA ASP A 170 5.93 4.99 14.98
C ASP A 170 4.80 6.00 14.74
N GLU A 171 5.06 7.10 14.03
CA GLU A 171 4.02 8.03 13.56
C GLU A 171 3.03 7.34 12.62
N VAL A 172 3.52 6.60 11.61
CA VAL A 172 2.67 5.82 10.70
C VAL A 172 1.83 4.81 11.48
N VAL A 173 2.42 4.09 12.43
CA VAL A 173 1.71 3.11 13.27
C VAL A 173 0.61 3.76 14.11
N ASN A 174 0.83 4.98 14.63
CA ASN A 174 -0.22 5.73 15.32
C ASN A 174 -1.36 6.10 14.37
N ALA A 175 -1.05 6.50 13.13
CA ALA A 175 -2.07 6.73 12.10
C ALA A 175 -2.88 5.45 11.81
N VAL A 176 -2.22 4.29 11.70
CA VAL A 176 -2.94 3.00 11.54
C VAL A 176 -3.89 2.75 12.69
N ARG A 177 -3.45 3.03 13.93
CA ARG A 177 -4.28 2.86 15.13
C ARG A 177 -5.51 3.77 15.09
N ASP A 178 -5.36 5.02 14.67
CA ASP A 178 -6.48 5.97 14.57
C ASP A 178 -7.51 5.50 13.52
N GLU A 179 -7.02 5.04 12.36
CA GLU A 179 -7.86 4.48 11.30
C GLU A 179 -8.57 3.18 11.74
N TYR A 180 -7.87 2.31 12.47
CA TYR A 180 -8.44 1.11 13.07
C TYR A 180 -9.56 1.45 14.06
N LYS A 181 -9.36 2.44 14.94
CA LYS A 181 -10.36 2.88 15.93
C LYS A 181 -11.61 3.46 15.29
N SER A 182 -11.49 4.07 14.11
CA SER A 182 -12.60 4.64 13.33
C SER A 182 -13.64 3.61 12.87
N GLY A 183 -13.27 2.32 12.81
CA GLY A 183 -14.14 1.22 12.39
C GLY A 183 -14.31 1.06 10.86
N ARG A 184 -13.62 1.87 10.04
CA ARG A 184 -13.57 1.73 8.58
C ARG A 184 -12.25 1.14 8.14
N PHE A 185 -11.93 -0.05 8.65
CA PHE A 185 -10.63 -0.68 8.44
C PHE A 185 -10.77 -2.05 7.76
N SER A 186 -9.95 -2.32 6.75
CA SER A 186 -9.90 -3.62 6.07
C SER A 186 -8.48 -4.16 6.07
N ILE A 187 -8.31 -5.48 6.10
CA ILE A 187 -6.99 -6.11 6.11
C ILE A 187 -6.77 -6.84 4.78
N PHE A 188 -5.60 -6.67 4.17
CA PHE A 188 -5.20 -7.30 2.92
C PHE A 188 -4.02 -8.25 3.21
N LEU A 189 -4.17 -9.54 2.92
CA LEU A 189 -3.21 -10.58 3.29
C LEU A 189 -2.56 -11.21 2.06
N GLY A 190 -1.23 -11.28 2.08
CA GLY A 190 -0.45 -11.94 1.05
C GLY A 190 0.31 -13.16 1.56
N ALA A 191 1.07 -13.79 0.67
CA ALA A 191 1.70 -15.09 0.91
C ALA A 191 2.63 -15.08 2.13
N GLY A 192 3.21 -13.93 2.49
CA GLY A 192 4.04 -13.83 3.70
C GLY A 192 3.32 -14.20 5.01
N VAL A 193 2.00 -14.06 5.05
CA VAL A 193 1.17 -14.50 6.19
C VAL A 193 1.14 -16.02 6.26
N SER A 194 0.84 -16.70 5.16
CA SER A 194 0.84 -18.16 5.05
C SER A 194 2.24 -18.76 5.26
N SER A 195 3.28 -18.10 4.76
CA SER A 195 4.68 -18.50 4.99
C SER A 195 5.09 -18.43 6.47
N SER A 196 4.47 -17.55 7.27
CA SER A 196 4.71 -17.52 8.72
C SER A 196 4.24 -18.80 9.45
N ALA A 197 3.34 -19.56 8.83
CA ALA A 197 2.89 -20.89 9.28
C ALA A 197 3.60 -22.05 8.56
N GLY A 198 4.63 -21.73 7.76
CA GLY A 198 5.48 -22.68 7.05
C GLY A 198 4.98 -23.08 5.66
N LEU A 199 3.93 -22.47 5.11
CA LEU A 199 3.52 -22.73 3.72
C LEU A 199 4.55 -22.19 2.71
N PRO A 200 4.72 -22.85 1.55
CA PRO A 200 5.67 -22.40 0.53
C PRO A 200 5.27 -21.04 -0.04
N ASP A 201 6.27 -20.26 -0.46
CA ASP A 201 6.00 -19.12 -1.34
C ASP A 201 5.59 -19.57 -2.74
N TRP A 202 5.11 -18.62 -3.55
CA TRP A 202 4.59 -18.88 -4.89
C TRP A 202 5.63 -19.55 -5.81
N ASP A 203 6.88 -19.09 -5.75
CA ASP A 203 7.95 -19.64 -6.57
C ASP A 203 8.30 -21.08 -6.17
N THR A 204 8.33 -21.36 -4.88
CA THR A 204 8.58 -22.70 -4.33
C THR A 204 7.47 -23.67 -4.72
N LEU A 205 6.21 -23.23 -4.61
CA LEU A 205 5.05 -24.03 -5.01
C LEU A 205 5.09 -24.38 -6.50
N LEU A 206 5.30 -23.38 -7.36
CA LEU A 206 5.35 -23.59 -8.81
C LEU A 206 6.51 -24.49 -9.22
N ASN A 207 7.68 -24.33 -8.60
CA ASN A 207 8.83 -25.20 -8.86
C ASN A 207 8.50 -26.65 -8.51
N SER A 208 7.89 -26.90 -7.34
CA SER A 208 7.52 -28.26 -6.93
C SER A 208 6.48 -28.87 -7.87
N LEU A 209 5.47 -28.09 -8.27
CA LEU A 209 4.46 -28.54 -9.22
C LEU A 209 5.05 -28.87 -10.59
N PHE A 210 5.97 -28.04 -11.09
CA PHE A 210 6.63 -28.28 -12.36
C PHE A 210 7.53 -29.51 -12.32
N VAL A 211 8.30 -29.69 -11.23
CA VAL A 211 9.11 -30.91 -11.03
C VAL A 211 8.20 -32.13 -10.96
N SER A 212 7.12 -32.09 -10.18
CA SER A 212 6.13 -33.18 -10.08
C SER A 212 5.58 -33.56 -11.45
N MET A 213 5.17 -32.57 -12.24
CA MET A 213 4.65 -32.79 -13.59
C MET A 213 5.68 -33.50 -14.48
N LEU A 214 6.95 -33.10 -14.45
CA LEU A 214 8.00 -33.72 -15.25
C LEU A 214 8.40 -35.12 -14.76
N THR A 215 8.20 -35.42 -13.46
CA THR A 215 8.50 -36.74 -12.88
C THR A 215 7.35 -37.73 -12.97
N ASP A 216 6.10 -37.25 -13.06
CA ASP A 216 4.90 -38.09 -13.13
C ASP A 216 4.74 -38.77 -14.52
N ASP A 217 5.40 -38.26 -15.58
CA ASP A 217 5.39 -38.84 -16.93
C ASP A 217 6.27 -40.11 -17.07
N GLU A 218 7.17 -40.38 -16.12
CA GLU A 218 8.01 -41.58 -16.11
C GLU A 218 7.64 -42.52 -14.96
N ALA A 219 6.87 -43.57 -15.27
CA ALA A 219 6.37 -44.57 -14.34
C ALA A 219 7.44 -45.42 -13.59
N ASN A 220 8.69 -44.95 -13.45
CA ASN A 220 9.79 -45.61 -12.74
C ASN A 220 10.97 -44.68 -12.35
N SER A 221 10.77 -43.37 -12.15
CA SER A 221 11.89 -42.50 -11.74
C SER A 221 12.27 -42.70 -10.27
N LYS A 222 13.57 -42.90 -9.99
CA LYS A 222 14.11 -43.07 -8.63
C LYS A 222 14.16 -41.71 -7.93
N SER A 223 14.23 -41.67 -6.60
CA SER A 223 14.34 -40.41 -5.83
C SER A 223 15.48 -39.48 -6.30
N THR A 224 16.57 -40.05 -6.81
CA THR A 224 17.72 -39.35 -7.39
C THR A 224 17.36 -38.51 -8.63
N ASP A 225 16.38 -38.93 -9.45
CA ASP A 225 15.98 -38.21 -10.66
C ASP A 225 15.25 -36.90 -10.31
N SER A 226 14.51 -36.87 -9.20
CA SER A 226 13.80 -35.68 -8.73
C SER A 226 14.74 -34.54 -8.31
N GLU A 227 15.87 -34.84 -7.67
CA GLU A 227 16.89 -33.85 -7.29
C GLU A 227 17.63 -33.31 -8.52
N HIS A 228 17.95 -34.17 -9.48
CA HIS A 228 18.56 -33.76 -10.74
C HIS A 228 17.62 -32.86 -11.55
N ILE A 229 16.34 -33.24 -11.71
CA ILE A 229 15.33 -32.43 -12.40
C ILE A 229 15.12 -31.09 -11.68
N SER A 230 15.04 -31.08 -10.34
CA SER A 230 14.96 -29.84 -9.57
C SER A 230 16.16 -28.92 -9.82
N SER A 231 17.37 -29.47 -9.90
CA SER A 231 18.58 -28.69 -10.22
C SER A 231 18.54 -28.12 -11.64
N ILE A 232 18.03 -28.88 -12.61
CA ILE A 232 17.89 -28.48 -14.02
C ILE A 232 16.83 -27.37 -14.13
N VAL A 233 15.66 -27.54 -13.52
CA VAL A 233 14.58 -26.54 -13.49
C VAL A 233 15.08 -25.25 -12.84
N LYS A 234 15.76 -25.34 -11.70
CA LYS A 234 16.35 -24.17 -11.02
C LYS A 234 17.36 -23.45 -11.91
N ARG A 235 18.21 -24.20 -12.62
CA ARG A 235 19.19 -23.62 -13.55
C ARG A 235 18.54 -23.00 -14.79
N LEU A 236 17.53 -23.65 -15.35
CA LEU A 236 16.75 -23.13 -16.48
C LEU A 236 16.09 -21.80 -16.10
N ARG A 237 15.53 -21.68 -14.90
CA ARG A 237 14.97 -20.41 -14.41
C ARG A 237 16.02 -19.30 -14.28
N GLN A 238 17.24 -19.62 -13.89
CA GLN A 238 18.33 -18.63 -13.80
C GLN A 238 18.82 -18.14 -15.17
N ILE A 239 18.74 -18.98 -16.20
CA ILE A 239 19.25 -18.68 -17.55
C ILE A 239 18.16 -18.09 -18.45
N ASP A 240 17.00 -18.74 -18.50
CA ASP A 240 15.93 -18.48 -19.48
C ASP A 240 14.76 -17.68 -18.87
N GLY A 241 14.79 -17.45 -17.55
CA GLY A 241 13.94 -16.48 -16.85
C GLY A 241 12.45 -16.46 -17.20
N PRO A 242 11.74 -17.58 -17.48
CA PRO A 242 10.29 -17.50 -17.65
C PRO A 242 9.70 -16.98 -16.34
N SER A 243 8.83 -15.97 -16.46
CA SER A 243 8.12 -15.42 -15.30
C SER A 243 7.35 -16.53 -14.58
N SER A 244 7.15 -16.40 -13.27
CA SER A 244 6.37 -17.38 -12.48
C SER A 244 4.96 -17.59 -13.07
N LEU A 245 4.41 -16.57 -13.75
CA LEU A 245 3.14 -16.64 -14.49
C LEU A 245 3.21 -17.53 -15.73
N THR A 246 4.31 -17.49 -16.48
CA THR A 246 4.55 -18.34 -17.65
C THR A 246 4.69 -19.81 -17.23
N LEU A 247 5.40 -20.07 -16.13
CA LEU A 247 5.52 -21.41 -15.55
C LEU A 247 4.15 -21.95 -15.12
N ALA A 248 3.35 -21.12 -14.44
CA ALA A 248 1.99 -21.49 -14.05
C ALA A 248 1.09 -21.82 -15.26
N ARG A 249 1.26 -21.10 -16.38
CA ARG A 249 0.60 -21.41 -17.66
C ARG A 249 1.02 -22.78 -18.20
N TYR A 250 2.32 -23.11 -18.18
CA TYR A 250 2.79 -24.43 -18.61
C TYR A 250 2.25 -25.56 -17.74
N ILE A 251 2.31 -25.41 -16.41
CA ILE A 251 1.77 -26.40 -15.47
C ILE A 251 0.28 -26.60 -15.73
N ARG A 252 -0.49 -25.52 -15.89
CA ARG A 252 -1.92 -25.60 -16.19
C ARG A 252 -2.16 -26.36 -17.50
N LYS A 253 -1.49 -25.96 -18.60
CA LYS A 253 -1.66 -26.59 -19.91
C LYS A 253 -1.20 -28.05 -19.94
N GLY A 254 -0.19 -28.40 -19.16
CA GLY A 254 0.31 -29.77 -19.04
C GLY A 254 -0.60 -30.70 -18.26
N ILE A 255 -1.36 -30.17 -17.30
CA ILE A 255 -2.24 -30.97 -16.44
C ILE A 255 -3.69 -30.97 -16.95
N THR A 256 -4.13 -29.96 -17.70
CA THR A 256 -5.52 -29.82 -18.17
C THR A 256 -5.65 -29.87 -19.70
N THR A 257 -6.44 -30.82 -20.21
CA THR A 257 -6.99 -30.90 -21.57
C THR A 257 -8.52 -30.73 -21.52
N ASP A 258 -8.99 -29.48 -21.43
CA ASP A 258 -10.38 -29.01 -21.62
C ASP A 258 -11.55 -29.72 -20.88
N SER A 259 -11.32 -30.73 -20.05
CA SER A 259 -12.36 -31.46 -19.32
C SER A 259 -12.49 -31.05 -17.84
N SER A 260 -13.72 -31.07 -17.32
CA SER A 260 -14.02 -30.70 -15.92
C SER A 260 -13.33 -31.62 -14.90
N VAL A 261 -13.16 -32.91 -15.22
CA VAL A 261 -12.48 -33.90 -14.38
C VAL A 261 -10.99 -33.56 -14.22
N GLU A 262 -10.35 -33.03 -15.25
CA GLU A 262 -8.93 -32.69 -15.22
C GLU A 262 -8.65 -31.38 -14.49
N GLN A 263 -9.59 -30.43 -14.52
CA GLN A 263 -9.53 -29.25 -13.67
C GLN A 263 -9.55 -29.63 -12.18
N GLU A 264 -10.32 -30.65 -11.80
CA GLU A 264 -10.33 -31.17 -10.43
C GLU A 264 -8.99 -31.84 -10.05
N LYS A 265 -8.40 -32.63 -10.97
CA LYS A 265 -7.06 -33.20 -10.79
C LYS A 265 -6.01 -32.12 -10.58
N PHE A 266 -6.04 -31.06 -11.37
CA PHE A 266 -5.16 -29.90 -11.23
C PHE A 266 -5.29 -29.26 -9.86
N ILE A 267 -6.53 -28.93 -9.45
CA ILE A 267 -6.80 -28.33 -8.15
C ILE A 267 -6.29 -29.22 -7.01
N ASN A 268 -6.54 -30.53 -7.09
CA ASN A 268 -6.08 -31.48 -6.07
C ASN A 268 -4.56 -31.60 -6.03
N ALA A 269 -3.87 -31.56 -7.18
CA ALA A 269 -2.41 -31.56 -7.25
C ALA A 269 -1.82 -30.30 -6.61
N VAL A 270 -2.36 -29.12 -6.94
CA VAL A 270 -1.95 -27.83 -6.35
C VAL A 270 -2.18 -27.85 -4.83
N THR A 271 -3.36 -28.27 -4.38
CA THR A 271 -3.72 -28.34 -2.96
C THR A 271 -2.77 -29.29 -2.21
N LYS A 272 -2.54 -30.50 -2.75
CA LYS A 272 -1.63 -31.49 -2.16
C LYS A 272 -0.21 -30.94 -2.04
N GLN A 273 0.30 -30.27 -3.06
CA GLN A 273 1.64 -29.66 -3.01
C GLN A 273 1.70 -28.49 -2.03
N LEU A 274 0.69 -27.62 -2.01
CA LEU A 274 0.61 -26.47 -1.11
C LEU A 274 0.77 -26.89 0.36
N TYR A 275 -0.06 -27.82 0.83
CA TYR A 275 -0.01 -28.29 2.22
C TYR A 275 1.09 -29.35 2.46
N GLY A 276 1.43 -30.15 1.44
CA GLY A 276 2.46 -31.18 1.53
C GLY A 276 3.88 -30.62 1.72
N LEU A 277 4.16 -29.45 1.12
CA LEU A 277 5.44 -28.74 1.26
C LEU A 277 5.55 -27.94 2.56
N ARG A 278 4.51 -27.92 3.40
CA ARG A 278 4.50 -27.12 4.62
C ARG A 278 5.63 -27.52 5.56
N ASN A 279 6.43 -26.54 5.95
CA ASN A 279 7.49 -26.73 6.93
C ASN A 279 6.90 -26.89 8.34
N LYS A 280 6.93 -28.13 8.85
CA LYS A 280 6.38 -28.51 10.16
C LYS A 280 7.10 -27.88 11.37
N LYS A 281 8.26 -27.23 11.18
CA LYS A 281 8.92 -26.46 12.25
C LYS A 281 8.09 -25.26 12.69
N TYR A 282 7.24 -24.73 11.81
CA TYR A 282 6.36 -23.62 12.10
C TYR A 282 5.00 -24.13 12.58
N SER A 283 4.46 -23.46 13.60
CA SER A 283 3.08 -23.67 14.06
C SER A 283 2.08 -23.29 12.96
N LEU A 284 1.02 -24.07 12.79
CA LEU A 284 -0.12 -23.70 11.92
C LEU A 284 -0.72 -22.36 12.39
N SER A 285 -0.91 -22.22 13.69
CA SER A 285 -1.33 -20.99 14.35
C SER A 285 -0.09 -20.12 14.62
N SER A 286 0.44 -19.47 13.59
CA SER A 286 1.59 -18.58 13.74
C SER A 286 1.25 -17.36 14.61
N SER A 287 2.26 -16.74 15.21
CA SER A 287 2.08 -15.51 16.00
C SER A 287 1.50 -14.36 15.18
N LEU A 288 1.80 -14.31 13.88
CA LEU A 288 1.26 -13.34 12.94
C LEU A 288 -0.22 -13.57 12.67
N ILE A 289 -0.64 -14.80 12.35
CA ILE A 289 -2.06 -15.12 12.09
C ILE A 289 -2.89 -14.83 13.36
N LYS A 290 -2.39 -15.24 14.54
CA LYS A 290 -3.01 -14.89 15.84
C LYS A 290 -3.18 -13.38 16.02
N SER A 291 -2.14 -12.61 15.71
CA SER A 291 -2.19 -11.15 15.87
C SER A 291 -3.20 -10.50 14.90
N ILE A 292 -3.35 -11.03 13.69
CA ILE A 292 -4.35 -10.59 12.72
C ILE A 292 -5.77 -10.90 13.23
N ILE A 293 -6.00 -12.13 13.70
CA ILE A 293 -7.30 -12.56 14.25
C ILE A 293 -7.69 -11.74 15.48
N ASN A 294 -6.72 -11.40 16.34
CA ASN A 294 -6.96 -10.52 17.48
C ASN A 294 -7.44 -9.12 17.05
N LEU A 295 -6.93 -8.57 15.94
CA LEU A 295 -7.43 -7.29 15.41
C LEU A 295 -8.86 -7.40 14.86
N CYS A 296 -9.20 -8.55 14.28
CA CYS A 296 -10.54 -8.82 13.75
C CYS A 296 -11.57 -9.12 14.85
N THR A 297 -11.13 -9.42 16.07
CA THR A 297 -12.03 -9.78 17.17
C THR A 297 -12.92 -8.59 17.56
N PRO A 298 -14.26 -8.75 17.59
CA PRO A 298 -15.16 -7.68 17.97
C PRO A 298 -14.90 -7.18 19.39
N SER A 299 -14.94 -5.86 19.57
CA SER A 299 -14.84 -5.21 20.89
C SER A 299 -16.23 -4.89 21.45
N ARG A 300 -16.32 -4.38 22.69
CA ARG A 300 -17.57 -3.79 23.24
C ARG A 300 -18.17 -2.70 22.35
N THR A 301 -17.36 -2.06 21.51
CA THR A 301 -17.80 -1.00 20.59
C THR A 301 -18.09 -1.52 19.17
N GLY A 302 -18.21 -2.84 19.02
CA GLY A 302 -18.37 -3.53 17.74
C GLY A 302 -17.05 -3.96 17.11
N ALA A 303 -17.16 -4.60 15.93
CA ALA A 303 -16.03 -4.97 15.09
C ALA A 303 -15.37 -3.72 14.48
N LYS A 304 -14.04 -3.67 14.53
CA LYS A 304 -13.25 -2.58 13.93
C LYS A 304 -12.80 -2.90 12.51
N VAL A 305 -12.63 -4.17 12.21
CA VAL A 305 -12.29 -4.68 10.88
C VAL A 305 -13.58 -5.02 10.14
N LYS A 306 -13.82 -4.36 9.02
CA LYS A 306 -14.98 -4.58 8.14
C LYS A 306 -14.89 -5.93 7.42
N CYS A 307 -13.71 -6.25 6.91
CA CYS A 307 -13.44 -7.51 6.23
C CYS A 307 -11.94 -7.77 6.09
N VAL A 308 -11.62 -9.00 5.72
CA VAL A 308 -10.29 -9.42 5.30
C VAL A 308 -10.33 -9.80 3.82
N LEU A 309 -9.37 -9.31 3.04
CA LEU A 309 -9.14 -9.74 1.67
C LEU A 309 -7.82 -10.51 1.66
N THR A 310 -7.84 -11.73 1.15
CA THR A 310 -6.65 -12.57 1.05
C THR A 310 -6.38 -12.95 -0.39
N TYR A 311 -5.11 -12.88 -0.76
CA TYR A 311 -4.57 -13.35 -2.04
C TYR A 311 -4.02 -14.76 -1.93
N ASN A 312 -4.14 -15.36 -0.74
CA ASN A 312 -3.66 -16.70 -0.45
C ASN A 312 -4.76 -17.71 -0.74
N PHE A 313 -4.34 -18.89 -1.19
CA PHE A 313 -5.25 -19.99 -1.48
C PHE A 313 -5.64 -20.79 -0.25
N ASP A 314 -4.83 -20.77 0.82
CA ASP A 314 -5.05 -21.63 1.98
C ASP A 314 -6.21 -21.19 2.90
N ASP A 315 -6.54 -22.04 3.87
CA ASP A 315 -7.58 -21.85 4.89
C ASP A 315 -7.05 -21.57 6.30
N LEU A 316 -5.78 -21.14 6.43
CA LEU A 316 -5.15 -20.99 7.74
C LEU A 316 -5.80 -19.90 8.60
N LEU A 317 -6.30 -18.84 7.96
CA LEU A 317 -6.97 -17.76 8.67
C LEU A 317 -8.32 -18.22 9.24
N GLU A 318 -9.08 -18.99 8.46
CA GLU A 318 -10.39 -19.56 8.80
C GLU A 318 -10.26 -20.52 9.98
N ARG A 319 -9.21 -21.35 9.99
CA ARG A 319 -8.91 -22.25 11.11
C ARG A 319 -8.63 -21.48 12.40
N GLU A 320 -7.83 -20.42 12.31
CA GLU A 320 -7.49 -19.62 13.49
C GLU A 320 -8.70 -18.79 13.98
N ALA A 321 -9.52 -18.27 13.05
CA ALA A 321 -10.77 -17.58 13.35
C ALA A 321 -11.75 -18.51 14.08
N SER A 322 -11.92 -19.75 13.59
CA SER A 322 -12.73 -20.79 14.23
C SER A 322 -12.23 -21.09 15.64
N ALA A 323 -10.92 -21.24 15.82
CA ALA A 323 -10.30 -21.51 17.12
C ALA A 323 -10.50 -20.36 18.13
N HIS A 324 -10.63 -19.12 17.65
CA HIS A 324 -10.91 -17.93 18.48
C HIS A 324 -12.41 -17.66 18.65
N GLY A 325 -13.30 -18.51 18.12
CA GLY A 325 -14.75 -18.34 18.22
C GLY A 325 -15.28 -17.12 17.44
N ILE A 326 -14.56 -16.65 16.42
CA ILE A 326 -15.02 -15.58 15.54
C ILE A 326 -15.96 -16.20 14.51
N SER A 327 -17.16 -15.62 14.33
CA SER A 327 -18.04 -15.96 13.22
C SER A 327 -17.50 -15.34 11.93
N PHE A 328 -17.33 -16.12 10.87
CA PHE A 328 -16.79 -15.66 9.60
C PHE A 328 -17.45 -16.36 8.41
N LYS A 329 -17.32 -15.73 7.24
CA LYS A 329 -17.78 -16.28 5.96
C LYS A 329 -16.65 -16.16 4.92
N PRO A 330 -16.08 -17.28 4.46
CA PRO A 330 -15.19 -17.25 3.30
C PRO A 330 -16.03 -16.96 2.04
N ILE A 331 -15.56 -16.03 1.23
CA ILE A 331 -16.21 -15.57 0.00
C ILE A 331 -15.24 -15.76 -1.16
N PHE A 332 -15.58 -16.65 -2.07
CA PHE A 332 -14.79 -17.00 -3.25
C PHE A 332 -15.63 -17.08 -4.54
N GLU A 333 -16.93 -16.76 -4.46
CA GLU A 333 -17.84 -16.60 -5.59
C GLU A 333 -18.70 -15.32 -5.44
N GLU A 334 -19.24 -14.83 -6.56
CA GLU A 334 -20.00 -13.57 -6.61
C GLU A 334 -21.34 -13.62 -5.84
N LEU A 335 -21.95 -14.81 -5.74
CA LEU A 335 -23.25 -15.01 -5.12
C LEU A 335 -23.19 -15.10 -3.58
N ASP A 336 -22.00 -15.26 -3.01
CA ASP A 336 -21.82 -15.37 -1.57
C ASP A 336 -21.93 -13.98 -0.92
N LEU A 337 -22.88 -13.85 0.02
CA LEU A 337 -23.05 -12.65 0.84
C LEU A 337 -22.81 -12.99 2.31
N PRO A 338 -22.03 -12.17 3.04
CA PRO A 338 -21.82 -12.37 4.47
C PRO A 338 -23.02 -11.90 5.27
N ASN A 339 -23.27 -12.54 6.41
CA ASN A 339 -24.22 -12.02 7.40
C ASN A 339 -23.65 -10.81 8.16
N ALA A 340 -24.52 -10.02 8.79
CA ALA A 340 -24.12 -8.80 9.51
C ALA A 340 -23.18 -9.04 10.70
N GLU A 341 -23.21 -10.24 11.29
CA GLU A 341 -22.37 -10.63 12.44
C GLU A 341 -21.14 -11.46 12.04
N GLU A 342 -21.01 -11.81 10.76
CA GLU A 342 -19.89 -12.59 10.24
C GLU A 342 -18.78 -11.67 9.73
N LEU A 343 -17.53 -12.00 10.03
CA LEU A 343 -16.37 -11.42 9.38
C LEU A 343 -16.28 -11.95 7.93
N PRO A 344 -16.41 -11.10 6.89
CA PRO A 344 -16.22 -11.54 5.52
C PRO A 344 -14.72 -11.75 5.24
N ILE A 345 -14.36 -12.91 4.69
CA ILE A 345 -13.00 -13.22 4.25
C ILE A 345 -13.02 -13.48 2.73
N TYR A 346 -12.58 -12.50 1.95
CA TYR A 346 -12.61 -12.55 0.49
C TYR A 346 -11.34 -13.17 -0.09
N HIS A 347 -11.46 -14.31 -0.78
CA HIS A 347 -10.37 -14.96 -1.49
C HIS A 347 -10.34 -14.51 -2.96
N VAL A 348 -9.71 -13.37 -3.22
CA VAL A 348 -9.78 -12.69 -4.53
C VAL A 348 -9.04 -13.43 -5.64
N HIS A 349 -8.11 -14.32 -5.28
CA HIS A 349 -7.38 -15.18 -6.22
C HIS A 349 -7.86 -16.62 -6.23
N GLY A 350 -8.83 -16.98 -5.39
CA GLY A 350 -9.34 -18.34 -5.26
C GLY A 350 -9.00 -18.97 -3.91
N PHE A 351 -9.67 -20.08 -3.62
CA PHE A 351 -9.67 -20.72 -2.31
C PHE A 351 -9.49 -22.25 -2.44
N LEU A 352 -8.46 -22.76 -1.78
CA LEU A 352 -7.97 -24.15 -1.76
C LEU A 352 -7.75 -24.60 -0.30
N PRO A 353 -8.81 -24.84 0.48
CA PRO A 353 -8.69 -25.40 1.82
C PRO A 353 -8.11 -26.82 1.77
N GLU A 354 -7.38 -27.21 2.82
CA GLU A 354 -6.80 -28.57 2.91
C GLU A 354 -7.90 -29.62 2.96
N ASP A 355 -8.96 -29.36 3.76
CA ASP A 355 -10.16 -30.18 3.80
C ASP A 355 -11.30 -29.48 3.07
N ARG A 356 -11.48 -29.88 1.81
CA ARG A 356 -12.50 -29.33 0.92
C ARG A 356 -13.92 -29.75 1.30
N SER A 357 -14.09 -30.81 2.11
CA SER A 357 -15.41 -31.33 2.48
C SER A 357 -16.18 -30.40 3.43
N ILE A 358 -15.44 -29.53 4.14
CA ILE A 358 -15.98 -28.56 5.10
C ILE A 358 -16.71 -27.40 4.40
N TYR A 359 -16.37 -27.13 3.14
CA TYR A 359 -16.82 -25.94 2.42
C TYR A 359 -17.73 -26.31 1.25
N THR A 360 -18.94 -25.74 1.25
CA THR A 360 -19.90 -25.88 0.15
C THR A 360 -19.45 -25.08 -1.08
N ASN A 361 -19.84 -25.52 -2.29
CA ASN A 361 -19.58 -24.80 -3.55
C ASN A 361 -18.10 -24.56 -3.92
N ILE A 362 -17.13 -25.20 -3.25
CA ILE A 362 -15.70 -25.02 -3.52
C ILE A 362 -15.29 -25.24 -4.98
N GLN A 363 -16.07 -26.05 -5.72
CA GLN A 363 -15.83 -26.34 -7.15
C GLN A 363 -16.04 -25.12 -8.05
N LYS A 364 -16.78 -24.11 -7.58
CA LYS A 364 -17.07 -22.86 -8.31
C LYS A 364 -16.04 -21.75 -8.07
N ALA A 365 -15.10 -21.96 -7.14
CA ALA A 365 -14.09 -20.96 -6.81
C ALA A 365 -13.24 -20.61 -8.05
N THR A 366 -13.20 -19.32 -8.43
CA THR A 366 -12.35 -18.85 -9.51
C THR A 366 -10.89 -18.96 -9.08
N LEU A 367 -10.15 -19.89 -9.70
CA LEU A 367 -8.74 -20.07 -9.41
C LEU A 367 -7.86 -19.20 -10.33
N VAL A 368 -7.30 -18.14 -9.76
CA VAL A 368 -6.39 -17.20 -10.41
C VAL A 368 -4.96 -17.70 -10.24
N PHE A 369 -4.65 -18.81 -10.91
CA PHE A 369 -3.36 -19.47 -10.79
C PHE A 369 -2.39 -19.13 -11.92
N SER A 370 -2.90 -18.99 -13.15
CA SER A 370 -2.08 -18.79 -14.34
C SER A 370 -2.25 -17.39 -14.93
N GLU A 371 -1.33 -17.00 -15.83
CA GLU A 371 -1.38 -15.72 -16.54
C GLU A 371 -2.74 -15.47 -17.21
N GLU A 372 -3.43 -16.50 -17.72
CA GLU A 372 -4.78 -16.38 -18.27
C GLU A 372 -5.82 -15.98 -17.21
N GLY A 373 -5.71 -16.51 -15.99
CA GLY A 373 -6.59 -16.14 -14.88
C GLY A 373 -6.43 -14.66 -14.52
N TYR A 374 -5.18 -14.20 -14.45
CA TYR A 374 -4.87 -12.79 -14.26
C TYR A 374 -5.38 -11.93 -15.42
N HIS A 375 -5.18 -12.34 -16.68
CA HIS A 375 -5.67 -11.62 -17.84
C HIS A 375 -7.19 -11.52 -17.87
N LYS A 376 -7.91 -12.59 -17.50
CA LYS A 376 -9.38 -12.58 -17.43
C LYS A 376 -9.88 -11.54 -16.43
N ILE A 377 -9.31 -11.52 -15.22
CA ILE A 377 -9.64 -10.52 -14.20
C ILE A 377 -9.20 -9.13 -14.60
N TYR A 378 -8.07 -8.99 -15.28
CA TYR A 378 -7.57 -7.70 -15.72
C TYR A 378 -8.44 -7.08 -16.83
N GLN A 379 -8.91 -7.90 -17.77
CA GLN A 379 -9.81 -7.49 -18.86
C GLN A 379 -11.23 -7.20 -18.37
N ASP A 380 -11.72 -7.99 -17.42
CA ASP A 380 -13.06 -7.80 -16.86
C ASP A 380 -13.05 -6.82 -15.68
N ALA A 381 -13.27 -5.54 -16.00
CA ALA A 381 -13.37 -4.49 -15.00
C ALA A 381 -14.51 -4.71 -13.98
N TYR A 382 -15.55 -5.46 -14.34
CA TYR A 382 -16.72 -5.74 -13.50
C TYR A 382 -16.63 -7.08 -12.77
N HIS A 383 -15.52 -7.81 -12.90
CA HIS A 383 -15.30 -9.03 -12.13
C HIS A 383 -15.45 -8.74 -10.62
N TRP A 384 -16.23 -9.56 -9.92
CA TRP A 384 -16.59 -9.33 -8.50
C TRP A 384 -15.38 -9.05 -7.60
N SER A 385 -14.26 -9.73 -7.84
CA SER A 385 -13.03 -9.56 -7.05
C SER A 385 -12.40 -8.17 -7.25
N ASN A 386 -12.49 -7.58 -8.44
CA ASN A 386 -12.05 -6.19 -8.69
C ASN A 386 -12.98 -5.20 -8.00
N LEU A 387 -14.30 -5.43 -8.06
CA LEU A 387 -15.30 -4.57 -7.43
C LEU A 387 -15.15 -4.55 -5.91
N VAL A 388 -15.00 -5.72 -5.28
CA VAL A 388 -14.78 -5.84 -3.82
C VAL A 388 -13.48 -5.16 -3.39
N GLN A 389 -12.39 -5.36 -4.13
CA GLN A 389 -11.12 -4.69 -3.84
C GLN A 389 -11.25 -3.17 -3.98
N LEU A 390 -11.81 -2.66 -5.09
CA LEU A 390 -12.03 -1.23 -5.29
C LEU A 390 -12.94 -0.61 -4.24
N ASN A 391 -14.00 -1.31 -3.85
CA ASN A 391 -14.92 -0.83 -2.82
C ASN A 391 -14.18 -0.62 -1.48
N ASN A 392 -13.39 -1.60 -1.06
CA ASN A 392 -12.57 -1.46 0.16
C ASN A 392 -11.51 -0.36 -0.01
N LEU A 393 -10.81 -0.33 -1.13
CA LEU A 393 -9.82 0.72 -1.40
C LEU A 393 -10.44 2.13 -1.46
N LYS A 394 -11.73 2.30 -1.76
CA LYS A 394 -12.42 3.60 -1.73
C LYS A 394 -13.04 3.93 -0.36
N GLU A 395 -13.65 2.97 0.31
CA GLU A 395 -14.45 3.21 1.52
C GLU A 395 -13.70 3.03 2.84
N SER A 396 -12.65 2.19 2.87
CA SER A 396 -11.90 1.88 4.09
C SER A 396 -10.41 2.23 3.98
N SER A 397 -9.76 2.29 5.13
CA SER A 397 -8.31 2.31 5.26
C SER A 397 -7.83 0.87 5.30
N CYS A 398 -6.85 0.52 4.47
CA CYS A 398 -6.45 -0.87 4.26
C CYS A 398 -5.06 -1.13 4.82
N LEU A 399 -4.90 -2.17 5.64
CA LEU A 399 -3.61 -2.62 6.14
C LEU A 399 -3.17 -3.89 5.40
N MET A 400 -2.08 -3.78 4.66
CA MET A 400 -1.51 -4.84 3.84
C MET A 400 -0.38 -5.55 4.58
N ILE A 401 -0.51 -6.87 4.75
CA ILE A 401 0.41 -7.70 5.53
C ILE A 401 0.84 -8.89 4.67
N GLY A 402 2.15 -9.10 4.54
CA GLY A 402 2.70 -10.21 3.75
C GLY A 402 2.50 -10.07 2.23
N LEU A 403 2.14 -8.87 1.75
CA LEU A 403 2.03 -8.54 0.33
C LEU A 403 3.30 -7.87 -0.17
N SER A 404 3.81 -8.33 -1.31
CA SER A 404 4.95 -7.71 -2.00
C SER A 404 4.57 -6.43 -2.76
N LEU A 405 3.27 -6.20 -2.98
CA LEU A 405 2.72 -5.13 -3.84
C LEU A 405 3.30 -5.12 -5.26
N THR A 406 3.77 -6.27 -5.72
CA THR A 406 4.26 -6.46 -7.11
C THR A 406 3.15 -6.87 -8.06
N ASP A 407 1.97 -7.24 -7.56
CA ASP A 407 0.82 -7.64 -8.36
C ASP A 407 0.31 -6.48 -9.24
N PRO A 408 0.34 -6.62 -10.58
CA PRO A 408 -0.11 -5.56 -11.49
C PRO A 408 -1.58 -5.17 -11.32
N ASN A 409 -2.46 -6.12 -11.00
CA ASN A 409 -3.88 -5.85 -10.81
C ASN A 409 -4.10 -5.02 -9.55
N LEU A 410 -3.50 -5.40 -8.41
CA LEU A 410 -3.60 -4.62 -7.18
C LEU A 410 -3.04 -3.20 -7.36
N ARG A 411 -1.89 -3.04 -8.04
CA ARG A 411 -1.31 -1.71 -8.31
C ARG A 411 -2.23 -0.85 -9.18
N ARG A 412 -2.86 -1.44 -10.20
CA ARG A 412 -3.87 -0.76 -11.02
C ARG A 412 -5.06 -0.29 -10.17
N LEU A 413 -5.61 -1.15 -9.31
CA LEU A 413 -6.74 -0.80 -8.45
C LEU A 413 -6.37 0.29 -7.44
N LEU A 414 -5.16 0.24 -6.89
CA LEU A 414 -4.63 1.27 -6.01
C LEU A 414 -4.51 2.62 -6.71
N GLU A 415 -3.95 2.65 -7.93
CA GLU A 415 -3.86 3.87 -8.73
C GLU A 415 -5.24 4.48 -9.01
N ILE A 416 -6.24 3.65 -9.38
CA ILE A 416 -7.63 4.09 -9.56
C ILE A 416 -8.20 4.65 -8.25
N SER A 417 -7.90 4.01 -7.12
CA SER A 417 -8.38 4.45 -5.80
C SER A 417 -7.76 5.79 -5.38
N ALA A 418 -6.47 5.99 -5.63
CA ALA A 418 -5.69 7.18 -5.25
C ALA A 418 -6.06 8.44 -6.06
N LYS A 419 -6.69 8.30 -7.23
CA LYS A 419 -7.10 9.44 -8.07
C LYS A 419 -7.98 10.47 -7.36
N SER A 420 -8.74 10.09 -6.33
CA SER A 420 -9.69 10.99 -5.65
C SER A 420 -9.28 11.32 -4.21
N ILE A 421 -8.02 11.07 -3.83
CA ILE A 421 -7.55 11.19 -2.46
C ILE A 421 -6.32 12.12 -2.43
N ASP A 422 -6.25 12.97 -1.42
CA ASP A 422 -5.13 13.92 -1.23
C ASP A 422 -4.02 13.40 -0.32
N LYS A 423 -4.34 12.53 0.64
CA LYS A 423 -3.39 11.87 1.55
C LYS A 423 -3.58 10.35 1.52
N SER A 424 -2.48 9.62 1.44
CA SER A 424 -2.49 8.15 1.45
C SER A 424 -3.19 7.62 2.70
N LYS A 425 -4.21 6.79 2.51
CA LYS A 425 -5.02 6.20 3.60
C LYS A 425 -4.77 4.71 3.82
N HIS A 426 -4.02 4.07 2.93
CA HIS A 426 -3.66 2.67 3.04
C HIS A 426 -2.27 2.53 3.66
N PHE A 427 -1.97 1.37 4.20
CA PHE A 427 -0.73 1.07 4.89
C PHE A 427 -0.22 -0.30 4.48
N ALA A 428 1.09 -0.45 4.32
CA ALA A 428 1.69 -1.73 3.96
C ALA A 428 2.97 -1.99 4.74
N PHE A 429 3.08 -3.19 5.31
CA PHE A 429 4.34 -3.67 5.88
C PHE A 429 5.29 -4.06 4.75
N ILE A 430 6.41 -3.35 4.62
CA ILE A 430 7.47 -3.66 3.65
C ILE A 430 8.78 -3.90 4.39
N LYS A 431 9.50 -4.95 3.99
CA LYS A 431 10.78 -5.29 4.59
C LYS A 431 11.84 -4.30 4.14
N ARG A 432 12.55 -3.70 5.10
CA ARG A 432 13.64 -2.77 4.85
C ARG A 432 14.91 -3.55 4.52
N ILE A 433 15.65 -3.11 3.49
CA ILE A 433 16.93 -3.73 3.13
C ILE A 433 18.00 -3.23 4.10
N THR A 434 18.61 -4.14 4.84
CA THR A 434 19.69 -3.80 5.77
C THR A 434 21.02 -3.67 5.02
N PHE A 435 21.94 -2.88 5.58
CA PHE A 435 23.29 -2.73 5.03
C PHE A 435 23.98 -4.09 4.86
N ASP A 436 23.88 -4.95 5.89
CA ASP A 436 24.53 -6.26 5.88
C ASP A 436 24.00 -7.16 4.76
N LYS A 437 22.67 -7.28 4.62
CA LYS A 437 22.04 -8.08 3.55
C LYS A 437 22.32 -7.53 2.14
N PHE A 438 22.58 -6.23 2.00
CA PHE A 438 22.89 -5.63 0.71
C PHE A 438 24.37 -5.73 0.34
N SER A 439 25.25 -5.53 1.32
CA SER A 439 26.70 -5.52 1.10
C SER A 439 27.31 -6.91 1.05
N ASN A 440 26.71 -7.88 1.74
CA ASN A 440 27.25 -9.22 1.92
C ASN A 440 26.32 -10.31 1.36
N GLU A 441 26.91 -11.33 0.75
CA GLU A 441 26.25 -12.59 0.37
C GLU A 441 27.05 -13.74 0.99
N ASP A 442 26.41 -14.61 1.78
CA ASP A 442 27.06 -15.69 2.54
C ASP A 442 28.29 -15.23 3.35
N GLY A 443 28.21 -14.03 3.95
CA GLY A 443 29.28 -13.43 4.73
C GLY A 443 30.46 -12.88 3.91
N LYS A 444 30.35 -12.88 2.57
CA LYS A 444 31.37 -12.32 1.67
C LYS A 444 30.91 -10.98 1.11
N PRO A 445 31.77 -9.94 1.08
CA PRO A 445 31.40 -8.65 0.52
C PRO A 445 31.26 -8.77 -0.99
N VAL A 446 30.06 -8.52 -1.50
CA VAL A 446 29.74 -8.53 -2.94
C VAL A 446 29.71 -7.13 -3.52
N VAL A 447 29.43 -6.11 -2.70
CA VAL A 447 29.40 -4.71 -3.12
C VAL A 447 30.75 -4.04 -2.89
N ARG A 448 31.38 -3.57 -3.97
CA ARG A 448 32.66 -2.84 -3.94
C ARG A 448 32.42 -1.33 -3.87
N ALA A 449 32.00 -0.83 -2.70
CA ALA A 449 31.83 0.60 -2.45
C ALA A 449 32.09 0.96 -0.97
N PRO A 450 32.47 2.20 -0.66
CA PRO A 450 32.61 2.65 0.73
C PRO A 450 31.29 2.53 1.51
N ASN A 451 31.36 2.11 2.77
CA ASN A 451 30.17 1.88 3.61
C ASN A 451 29.22 3.09 3.66
N GLN A 452 29.77 4.31 3.71
CA GLN A 452 28.97 5.53 3.75
C GLN A 452 28.21 5.77 2.44
N THR A 453 28.81 5.42 1.30
CA THR A 453 28.16 5.51 -0.02
C THR A 453 26.99 4.53 -0.11
N VAL A 454 27.18 3.30 0.35
CA VAL A 454 26.13 2.28 0.37
C VAL A 454 24.98 2.69 1.29
N LYS A 455 25.27 3.20 2.50
CA LYS A 455 24.24 3.68 3.43
C LYS A 455 23.41 4.81 2.82
N ARG A 456 24.07 5.82 2.22
CA ARG A 456 23.39 6.91 1.51
C ARG A 456 22.55 6.42 0.33
N PHE A 457 23.04 5.42 -0.40
CA PHE A 457 22.28 4.81 -1.49
C PHE A 457 21.02 4.10 -0.98
N LEU A 458 21.14 3.28 0.07
CA LEU A 458 20.01 2.59 0.68
C LEU A 458 18.97 3.56 1.25
N GLU A 459 19.41 4.63 1.92
CA GLU A 459 18.52 5.70 2.39
C GLU A 459 17.71 6.31 1.24
N ARG A 460 18.37 6.64 0.13
CA ARG A 460 17.70 7.16 -1.07
C ARG A 460 16.76 6.14 -1.70
N HIS A 461 17.16 4.87 -1.75
CA HIS A 461 16.32 3.78 -2.27
C HIS A 461 15.04 3.61 -1.45
N HIS A 462 15.14 3.62 -0.12
CA HIS A 462 13.97 3.52 0.76
C HIS A 462 13.04 4.73 0.62
N LYS A 463 13.58 5.96 0.62
CA LYS A 463 12.78 7.16 0.38
C LYS A 463 12.05 7.12 -0.97
N LEU A 464 12.72 6.65 -2.03
CA LEU A 464 12.09 6.50 -3.34
C LEU A 464 10.96 5.46 -3.34
N ASN A 465 11.15 4.34 -2.65
CA ASN A 465 10.10 3.33 -2.52
C ASN A 465 8.88 3.87 -1.77
N GLU A 466 9.08 4.66 -0.70
CA GLU A 466 7.99 5.34 0.00
C GLU A 466 7.20 6.27 -0.93
N GLU A 467 7.88 7.04 -1.78
CA GLU A 467 7.20 7.92 -2.73
C GLU A 467 6.37 7.15 -3.75
N ILE A 468 6.94 6.09 -4.33
CA ILE A 468 6.24 5.26 -5.33
C ILE A 468 4.98 4.65 -4.69
N MET A 469 5.05 4.19 -3.45
CA MET A 469 3.90 3.65 -2.74
C MET A 469 2.88 4.74 -2.38
N ARG A 470 3.34 5.92 -2.01
CA ARG A 470 2.47 7.08 -1.74
C ARG A 470 1.68 7.55 -2.96
N GLU A 471 2.28 7.47 -4.15
CA GLU A 471 1.56 7.70 -5.41
C GLU A 471 0.41 6.72 -5.64
N LEU A 472 0.56 5.49 -5.13
CA LEU A 472 -0.47 4.46 -5.11
C LEU A 472 -1.43 4.61 -3.92
N GLY A 473 -1.27 5.64 -3.09
CA GLY A 473 -2.11 5.89 -1.91
C GLY A 473 -1.76 5.05 -0.69
N VAL A 474 -0.54 4.50 -0.63
CA VAL A 474 -0.07 3.56 0.41
C VAL A 474 1.12 4.14 1.18
N ASN A 475 1.01 4.17 2.51
CA ASN A 475 2.10 4.49 3.43
C ASN A 475 2.86 3.21 3.83
N ILE A 476 4.20 3.26 3.82
CA ILE A 476 5.02 2.11 4.19
C ILE A 476 5.25 2.05 5.70
N ILE A 477 5.10 0.86 6.28
CA ILE A 477 5.54 0.51 7.62
C ILE A 477 6.77 -0.38 7.48
N TRP A 478 7.96 0.19 7.69
CA TRP A 478 9.22 -0.55 7.57
C TRP A 478 9.42 -1.53 8.73
N TYR A 479 9.91 -2.72 8.41
CA TYR A 479 10.40 -3.68 9.40
C TYR A 479 11.69 -4.35 8.89
N GLU A 480 12.56 -4.78 9.80
CA GLU A 480 13.78 -5.51 9.46
C GLU A 480 13.59 -7.01 9.71
N GLU A 481 12.92 -7.33 10.83
CA GLU A 481 12.62 -8.70 11.26
C GLU A 481 11.11 -8.99 11.30
N TYR A 482 10.72 -10.22 10.94
CA TYR A 482 9.30 -10.58 10.81
C TYR A 482 8.53 -10.52 12.13
N ASP A 483 9.21 -10.76 13.26
CA ASP A 483 8.60 -10.69 14.59
C ASP A 483 8.16 -9.26 14.96
N GLU A 484 8.78 -8.23 14.38
CA GLU A 484 8.37 -6.83 14.59
C GLU A 484 6.93 -6.59 14.13
N ILE A 485 6.48 -7.28 13.07
CA ILE A 485 5.12 -7.14 12.55
C ILE A 485 4.11 -7.49 13.64
N THR A 486 4.31 -8.62 14.33
CA THR A 486 3.41 -9.07 15.41
C THR A 486 3.34 -8.04 16.55
N THR A 487 4.50 -7.49 16.93
CA THR A 487 4.60 -6.48 17.98
C THR A 487 3.87 -5.19 17.60
N ILE A 488 4.00 -4.78 16.33
CA ILE A 488 3.32 -3.58 15.80
C ILE A 488 1.80 -3.80 15.73
N LEU A 489 1.33 -4.96 15.25
CA LEU A 489 -0.11 -5.29 15.23
C LEU A 489 -0.72 -5.28 16.63
N GLN A 490 -0.01 -5.81 17.64
CA GLN A 490 -0.44 -5.75 19.03
C GLN A 490 -0.51 -4.31 19.56
N LYS A 491 0.37 -3.42 19.11
CA LYS A 491 0.28 -1.99 19.45
C LYS A 491 -0.94 -1.33 18.79
N ILE A 492 -1.26 -1.68 17.55
CA ILE A 492 -2.43 -1.14 16.82
C ILE A 492 -3.75 -1.54 17.49
N GLY A 493 -3.84 -2.78 17.98
CA GLY A 493 -5.05 -3.30 18.65
C GLY A 493 -5.31 -2.73 20.06
N LYS A 494 -4.37 -1.97 20.63
CA LYS A 494 -4.52 -1.23 21.89
C LYS A 494 -4.98 0.20 21.61
#